data_AF-A0A843RST5-F1
#
_entry.id   AF-A0A843RST5-F1
#
_cell.length_a   1.000
_cell.length_b   1.000
_cell.length_c   1.000
_cell.angle_alpha   90.00
_cell.angle_beta   90.00
_cell.angle_gamma   90.00
#
_symmetry.space_group_name_H-M   'P 1'
#
loop_
_entity.id
_entity.type
_entity.pdbx_description
1 polymer ?
#
loop_
_entity_poly.entity_id
_entity_poly.type
_entity_poly.pdbx_seq_one_letter_code
_entity_poly.pdbx_strand_id
1 'polypeptide(L)' 'MDINSSPQSAGTLELQGVPNGTWIAEWMNTLDGTSIRTELVESADHQLVLSTPAVEKSVAVRLQRV' A
#
# COMPACT_ATOMS: atom_id res chain seq x y z
N MET A 1 6.58 -23.00 -15.32
CA MET A 1 5.74 -23.22 -14.13
C MET A 1 4.83 -22.02 -14.03
N ASP A 2 3.56 -22.18 -14.38
CA ASP A 2 2.56 -21.14 -14.13
C ASP A 2 2.24 -21.15 -12.64
N ILE A 3 2.75 -20.15 -11.93
CA ILE A 3 2.36 -19.93 -10.55
C ILE A 3 0.97 -19.31 -10.64
N ASN A 4 -0.06 -20.12 -10.42
CA ASN A 4 -1.43 -19.62 -10.25
C ASN A 4 -1.46 -18.77 -8.97
N SER A 5 -1.20 -17.47 -9.09
CA SER A 5 -1.38 -16.52 -7.99
C SER A 5 -2.87 -16.23 -7.85
N SER A 6 -3.50 -16.76 -6.82
CA SER A 6 -4.84 -16.34 -6.44
C SER A 6 -4.82 -14.83 -6.12
N PRO A 7 -5.86 -14.06 -6.51
CA PRO A 7 -5.93 -12.64 -6.18
C PRO A 7 -5.84 -12.42 -4.67
N GLN A 8 -5.03 -11.45 -4.26
CA GLN A 8 -5.03 -10.99 -2.88
C GLN A 8 -6.27 -10.12 -2.66
N SER A 9 -7.14 -10.54 -1.75
CA SER A 9 -8.31 -9.75 -1.33
C SER A 9 -7.88 -8.43 -0.70
N ALA A 10 -8.76 -7.42 -0.77
CA ALA A 10 -8.59 -6.21 0.01
C ALA A 10 -8.46 -6.54 1.50
N GLY A 11 -7.66 -5.75 2.21
CA GLY A 11 -7.28 -6.01 3.60
C GLY A 11 -6.72 -4.76 4.26
N THR A 12 -6.05 -4.95 5.40
CA THR A 12 -5.48 -3.86 6.20
C THR A 12 -3.99 -4.08 6.38
N LEU A 13 -3.19 -3.05 6.11
CA LEU A 13 -1.78 -2.98 6.43
C LEU A 13 -1.56 -1.97 7.55
N GLU A 14 -1.08 -2.43 8.69
CA GLU A 14 -0.74 -1.59 9.84
C GLU A 14 0.78 -1.41 9.93
N LEU A 15 1.22 -0.15 9.94
CA LEU A 15 2.61 0.23 10.09
C LEU A 15 2.81 0.95 11.41
N GLN A 16 3.83 0.55 12.16
CA GLN A 16 4.22 1.13 13.44
C GLN A 16 5.50 1.95 13.28
N GLY A 17 5.64 3.02 14.05
CA GLY A 17 6.80 3.92 14.04
C GLY A 17 6.80 4.93 12.88
N VAL A 18 5.68 5.09 12.16
CA VAL A 18 5.56 6.12 11.12
C VAL A 18 5.42 7.49 11.79
N PRO A 19 6.19 8.52 11.41
CA PRO A 19 6.00 9.85 11.99
C PRO A 19 4.60 10.42 11.72
N ASN A 20 4.00 11.03 12.74
CA ASN A 20 2.67 11.62 12.63
C ASN A 20 2.58 12.69 11.52
N GLY A 21 1.39 12.82 10.94
CA GLY A 21 1.06 13.79 9.91
C GLY A 21 0.53 13.15 8.64
N THR A 22 0.49 13.94 7.56
CA THR A 22 -0.09 13.53 6.29
C THR A 22 0.95 12.88 5.37
N TRP A 23 0.54 11.78 4.74
CA TRP A 23 1.35 11.00 3.83
C TRP A 23 0.59 10.74 2.53
N ILE A 24 1.33 10.65 1.43
CA ILE A 24 0.86 10.11 0.17
C ILE A 24 1.27 8.64 0.15
N ALA A 25 0.29 7.75 0.05
CA ALA A 25 0.49 6.33 -0.16
C ALA A 25 0.21 5.99 -1.63
N GLU A 26 1.23 5.49 -2.32
CA GLU A 26 1.12 5.07 -3.72
C GLU A 26 1.36 3.56 -3.83
N TRP A 27 0.35 2.85 -4.33
CA TRP A 27 0.38 1.42 -4.60
C TRP A 27 0.84 1.18 -6.03
N MET A 28 1.86 0.35 -6.22
CA MET A 28 2.46 0.07 -7.52
C MET A 28 2.55 -1.43 -7.78
N ASN A 29 2.32 -1.84 -9.02
CA ASN A 29 2.61 -3.20 -9.48
C ASN A 29 4.11 -3.44 -9.43
N THR A 30 4.56 -4.53 -8.79
CA THR A 30 5.99 -4.82 -8.67
C THR A 30 6.64 -5.35 -9.96
N LEU A 31 5.85 -5.77 -10.94
CA LEU A 31 6.37 -6.28 -12.21
C LEU A 31 6.76 -5.18 -13.19
N ASP A 32 5.96 -4.11 -13.25
CA ASP A 32 6.12 -3.04 -14.26
C ASP A 32 6.20 -1.62 -13.66
N GLY A 33 6.03 -1.48 -12.34
CA GLY A 33 6.09 -0.19 -11.65
C GLY A 33 4.87 0.69 -11.88
N THR A 34 3.82 0.19 -12.53
CA THR A 34 2.61 0.97 -12.81
C THR A 34 1.90 1.33 -11.51
N SER A 35 1.55 2.61 -11.36
CA SER A 35 0.74 3.10 -10.25
C SER A 35 -0.70 2.59 -10.40
N ILE A 36 -1.20 1.93 -9.36
CA ILE A 36 -2.53 1.32 -9.31
C ILE A 36 -3.49 2.25 -8.56
N ARG A 37 -3.03 2.83 -7.46
CA ARG A 37 -3.81 3.72 -6.61
C ARG A 37 -2.91 4.66 -5.83
N THR A 38 -3.30 5.92 -5.75
CA THR A 38 -2.66 6.91 -4.89
C THR A 38 -3.71 7.49 -3.96
N GLU A 39 -3.38 7.59 -2.68
CA GLU A 39 -4.27 8.08 -1.65
C GLU A 39 -3.53 8.94 -0.63
N LEU A 40 -4.24 9.93 -0.07
CA LEU A 40 -3.75 10.74 1.03
C LEU A 40 -4.21 10.08 2.34
N VAL A 41 -3.29 9.84 3.25
CA VAL A 41 -3.53 9.14 4.50
C VAL A 41 -2.87 9.88 5.66
N GLU A 42 -3.41 9.69 6.86
CA GLU A 42 -2.90 10.32 8.07
C GLU A 42 -2.32 9.27 8.99
N SER A 43 -1.11 9.55 9.51
CA SER A 43 -0.52 8.79 10.61
C SER A 43 -0.75 9.54 11.92
N ALA A 44 -1.26 8.81 12.91
CA ALA A 44 -1.51 9.29 14.27
C ALA A 44 -0.96 8.27 15.27
N ASP A 45 -0.50 8.74 16.43
CA ASP A 45 0.11 7.90 17.48
C ASP A 45 1.21 6.96 16.99
N HIS A 46 2.00 7.43 16.02
CA HIS A 46 3.04 6.68 15.33
C HIS A 46 2.54 5.43 14.59
N GLN A 47 1.23 5.33 14.36
CA GLN A 47 0.60 4.27 13.61
C GLN A 47 0.06 4.83 12.28
N LEU A 48 0.18 4.03 11.23
CA LEU A 48 -0.45 4.29 9.94
C LEU A 48 -1.21 3.04 9.51
N VAL A 49 -2.51 3.20 9.23
CA VAL A 49 -3.38 2.11 8.79
C VAL A 49 -3.76 2.36 7.34
N LEU A 50 -3.45 1.40 6.48
CA LEU A 50 -3.71 1.47 5.04
C LEU A 50 -4.68 0.37 4.64
N SER A 51 -5.64 0.71 3.78
CA SER A 51 -6.46 -0.32 3.13
C SER A 51 -5.66 -0.91 1.98
N THR A 52 -5.33 -2.20 1.96
CA THR A 52 -4.64 -2.81 0.81
C THR A 52 -5.62 -3.00 -0.35
N PRO A 53 -5.30 -2.61 -1.59
CA PRO A 53 -6.17 -2.85 -2.73
C PRO A 53 -6.32 -4.35 -3.01
N ALA A 54 -7.46 -4.76 -3.58
CA ALA A 54 -7.60 -6.09 -4.14
C ALA A 54 -6.78 -6.17 -5.44
N VAL A 55 -5.85 -7.12 -5.53
CA VAL A 55 -4.88 -7.18 -6.64
C VAL A 55 -4.64 -8.62 -7.08
N GLU A 56 -4.55 -8.84 -8.40
CA GLU A 56 -4.25 -10.16 -8.98
C GLU A 56 -2.76 -10.51 -8.93
N LYS A 57 -1.92 -9.53 -8.61
CA LYS A 57 -0.44 -9.59 -8.67
C LYS A 57 0.18 -8.92 -7.45
N SER A 58 1.46 -9.18 -7.20
CA SER A 58 2.21 -8.53 -6.13
C SER A 58 2.28 -7.01 -6.30
N VAL A 59 2.13 -6.29 -5.20
CA VAL A 59 2.19 -4.83 -5.15
C VAL A 59 3.12 -4.33 -4.06
N ALA A 60 3.71 -3.17 -4.28
CA ALA A 60 4.44 -2.41 -3.27
C ALA A 60 3.70 -1.12 -2.94
N VAL A 61 3.90 -0.62 -1.72
CA VAL A 61 3.44 0.72 -1.32
C VAL A 61 4.64 1.63 -1.10
N ARG A 62 4.62 2.82 -1.70
CA ARG A 62 5.56 3.91 -1.44
C ARG A 62 4.87 4.97 -0.59
N LEU A 63 5.51 5.34 0.53
CA LEU A 63 5.07 6.41 1.40
C LEU A 63 5.94 7.64 1.21
N GLN A 64 5.31 8.78 0.93
CA GLN A 64 5.96 10.07 0.83
C GLN A 64 5.26 11.07 1.75
N ARG A 65 6.04 11.77 2.58
CA ARG A 65 5.48 12.83 3.44
C ARG A 65 5.09 14.02 2.57
N VAL A 66 3.95 14.63 2.88
CA VAL A 66 3.51 15.90 2.29
C VAL A 66 4.40 17.04 2.78
#